data_AF-A0A660U2C2-F1
#
_entry.id   AF-A0A660U2C2-F1
#
_cell.length_a   1.000
_cell.length_b   1.000
_cell.length_c   1.000
_cell.angle_alpha   90.00
_cell.angle_beta   90.00
_cell.angle_gamma   90.00
#
_symmetry.space_group_name_H-M   'P 1'
#
loop_
_entity.id
_entity.type
_entity.pdbx_description
1 polymer ?
#
loop_
_entity_poly.entity_id
_entity_poly.type
_entity_poly.pdbx_seq_one_letter_code
_entity_poly.pdbx_strand_id
1 'polypeptide(L)'
;MRYRIHNLLLSANKDFVIIEGLKSYNGPIPKIVFVNSKEEIDSLADELTIGYSGQNAEDFNISIPYIHFNADDETLYRFIDKNSIPFVADLDCGECGYPTCRDFAKALMRKEVTLKNCIPMSGDVKLTVNNKPVFLKGFVRDILRDIVIGFAKNLHDYEEGDIKISIRRPGLD
;
A
#
# COMPACT_ATOMS: atom_id res chain seq x y z
N MET A 1 15.93 -6.14 1.45
CA MET A 1 15.22 -6.78 0.32
C MET A 1 13.75 -6.43 0.43
N ARG A 2 13.23 -5.50 -0.38
CA ARG A 2 11.80 -5.16 -0.37
C ARG A 2 11.09 -6.33 -1.03
N TYR A 3 10.49 -7.22 -0.24
CA TYR A 3 9.70 -8.32 -0.80
C TYR A 3 8.67 -7.72 -1.76
N ARG A 4 8.54 -8.29 -2.97
CA ARG A 4 7.52 -7.92 -3.98
C ARG A 4 6.12 -8.35 -3.54
N ILE A 5 5.82 -8.22 -2.24
CA ILE A 5 4.55 -8.62 -1.64
C ILE A 5 3.42 -7.74 -2.16
N HIS A 6 3.69 -6.49 -2.56
CA HIS A 6 2.66 -5.57 -3.07
C HIS A 6 1.81 -6.18 -4.20
N ASN A 7 2.43 -6.84 -5.19
CA ASN A 7 1.70 -7.51 -6.27
C ASN A 7 0.85 -8.69 -5.79
N LEU A 8 1.31 -9.42 -4.77
CA LEU A 8 0.54 -10.47 -4.12
C LEU A 8 -0.68 -9.88 -3.40
N LEU A 9 -0.47 -8.81 -2.63
CA LEU A 9 -1.51 -8.13 -1.85
C LEU A 9 -2.61 -7.55 -2.75
N LEU A 10 -2.23 -6.86 -3.82
CA LEU A 10 -3.18 -6.34 -4.81
C LEU A 10 -4.00 -7.44 -5.48
N SER A 11 -3.46 -8.65 -5.60
CA SER A 11 -4.16 -9.77 -6.22
C SER A 11 -5.14 -10.49 -5.30
N ALA A 12 -5.08 -10.26 -3.99
CA ALA A 12 -5.98 -10.92 -3.04
C ALA A 12 -7.45 -10.50 -3.25
N ASN A 13 -7.68 -9.26 -3.73
CA ASN A 13 -9.01 -8.67 -3.93
C ASN A 13 -9.93 -8.87 -2.70
N LYS A 14 -9.46 -8.41 -1.53
CA LYS A 14 -10.13 -8.48 -0.23
C LYS A 14 -10.16 -7.10 0.42
N ASP A 15 -11.12 -6.90 1.32
CA ASP A 15 -11.23 -5.68 2.14
C ASP A 15 -10.06 -5.59 3.14
N PHE A 16 -9.68 -6.73 3.71
CA PHE A 16 -8.55 -6.85 4.63
C PHE A 16 -7.62 -7.99 4.21
N VAL A 17 -6.32 -7.79 4.44
CA VAL A 17 -5.31 -8.83 4.35
C VAL A 17 -4.50 -8.82 5.64
N ILE A 18 -4.55 -9.93 6.38
CA ILE A 18 -3.73 -10.13 7.57
C ILE A 18 -2.44 -10.80 7.14
N ILE A 19 -1.32 -10.22 7.55
CA ILE A 19 0.02 -10.73 7.25
C ILE A 19 0.68 -11.10 8.57
N GLU A 20 0.90 -12.40 8.78
CA GLU A 20 1.62 -12.90 9.94
C GLU A 20 3.13 -12.97 9.64
N GLY A 21 3.95 -12.52 10.59
CA GLY A 21 5.40 -12.52 10.47
C GLY A 21 5.96 -11.25 9.83
N LEU A 22 6.96 -11.40 8.94
CA LEU A 22 7.66 -10.28 8.29
C LEU A 22 8.22 -9.21 9.26
N LYS A 23 8.77 -9.63 10.41
CA LYS A 23 9.27 -8.72 11.45
C LYS A 23 10.27 -7.66 10.93
N SER A 24 11.05 -7.99 9.91
CA SER A 24 12.04 -7.08 9.28
C SER A 24 11.49 -6.30 8.07
N TYR A 25 10.21 -6.43 7.75
CA TYR A 25 9.59 -5.67 6.65
C TYR A 25 9.37 -4.21 7.06
N ASN A 26 9.99 -3.31 6.31
CA ASN A 26 9.94 -1.87 6.56
C ASN A 26 9.11 -1.13 5.48
N GLY A 27 8.03 -1.76 5.00
CA GLY A 27 7.16 -1.16 3.99
C GLY A 27 6.02 -0.34 4.59
N PRO A 28 5.12 0.16 3.73
CA PRO A 28 4.03 1.07 4.10
C PRO A 28 2.78 0.33 4.60
N ILE A 29 2.94 -0.59 5.56
CA ILE A 29 1.84 -1.42 6.09
C ILE A 29 1.74 -1.20 7.61
N PRO A 30 0.57 -0.79 8.15
CA PRO A 30 0.33 -0.74 9.58
C PRO A 30 0.50 -2.12 10.23
N LYS A 31 1.03 -2.17 11.45
CA LYS A 31 1.28 -3.44 12.15
C LYS A 31 0.83 -3.41 13.60
N ILE A 32 0.45 -4.58 14.09
CA ILE A 32 0.29 -4.87 15.51
C ILE A 32 1.50 -5.70 15.93
N VAL A 33 2.19 -5.29 16.99
CA VAL A 33 3.36 -6.02 17.49
C VAL A 33 2.99 -6.91 18.67
N PHE A 34 3.47 -8.14 18.66
CA PHE A 34 3.31 -9.08 19.77
C PHE A 34 4.61 -9.15 20.56
N VAL A 35 4.53 -8.90 21.86
CA VAL A 35 5.70 -8.71 22.73
C VAL A 35 5.58 -9.49 24.04
N ASN A 36 6.74 -9.85 24.60
CA ASN A 36 6.83 -10.47 25.94
C ASN A 36 7.49 -9.54 26.98
N SER A 37 8.09 -8.44 26.55
CA SER A 37 8.73 -7.47 27.43
C SER A 37 8.62 -6.05 26.86
N LYS A 38 8.90 -5.05 27.70
CA LYS A 38 8.89 -3.64 27.30
C LYS A 38 10.00 -3.33 26.29
N GLU A 39 11.17 -3.96 26.44
CA GLU A 39 12.32 -3.80 25.55
C GLU A 39 12.03 -4.29 24.13
N GLU A 40 11.20 -5.34 23.98
CA GLU A 40 10.78 -5.80 22.66
C GLU A 40 9.96 -4.76 21.91
N ILE A 41 9.13 -3.97 22.61
CA ILE A 41 8.36 -2.87 22.00
C ILE A 41 9.32 -1.85 21.39
N ASP A 42 10.32 -1.40 22.14
CA ASP A 42 11.28 -0.41 21.66
C ASP A 42 12.04 -0.89 20.41
N SER A 43 12.20 -2.20 20.24
CA SER A 43 12.88 -2.80 19.09
C SER A 43 11.98 -3.07 17.87
N LEU A 44 10.69 -3.34 18.10
CA LEU A 44 9.75 -3.78 17.05
C LEU A 44 8.79 -2.67 16.62
N ALA A 45 8.42 -1.79 17.54
CA ALA A 45 7.48 -0.72 17.29
C ALA A 45 8.14 0.39 16.47
N ASP A 46 7.32 1.04 15.67
CA ASP A 46 7.67 2.18 14.84
C ASP A 46 6.42 3.02 14.59
N GLU A 47 6.55 4.07 13.77
CA GLU A 47 5.46 4.99 13.48
C GLU A 47 4.26 4.38 12.72
N LEU A 48 4.38 3.15 12.17
CA LEU A 48 3.26 2.40 11.59
C LEU A 48 2.70 1.35 12.55
N THR A 49 3.19 1.31 13.79
CA THR A 49 2.65 0.42 14.83
C THR A 49 1.36 1.00 15.37
N ILE A 50 0.25 0.34 15.07
CA ILE A 50 -1.10 0.79 15.46
C ILE A 50 -1.50 0.31 16.84
N GLY A 51 -0.90 -0.78 17.31
CA GLY A 51 -1.19 -1.40 18.59
C GLY A 51 -0.15 -2.44 18.97
N TYR A 52 -0.20 -2.92 20.20
CA TYR A 52 0.59 -4.04 20.67
C TYR A 52 -0.24 -5.02 21.50
N SER A 53 0.19 -6.27 21.58
CA SER A 53 -0.42 -7.31 22.42
C SER A 53 0.67 -8.19 23.05
N GLY A 54 0.35 -8.87 24.14
CA GLY A 54 1.33 -9.67 24.88
C GLY A 54 0.84 -10.08 26.26
N GLN A 55 1.40 -11.15 26.81
CA GLN A 55 1.08 -11.57 28.17
C GLN A 55 1.64 -10.53 29.17
N ASN A 56 0.79 -10.05 30.10
CA ASN A 56 1.14 -9.02 31.09
C ASN A 56 1.66 -7.70 30.49
N ALA A 57 1.37 -7.43 29.22
CA ALA A 57 1.89 -6.26 28.53
C ALA A 57 1.07 -4.98 28.80
N GLU A 58 -0.13 -5.11 29.38
CA GLU A 58 -1.02 -4.00 29.76
C GLU A 58 -0.35 -2.97 30.67
N ASP A 59 0.56 -3.43 31.54
CA ASP A 59 1.23 -2.60 32.54
C ASP A 59 2.44 -1.83 31.98
N PHE A 60 2.80 -2.01 30.72
CA PHE A 60 3.99 -1.37 30.16
C PHE A 60 3.87 0.16 30.07
N ASN A 61 2.65 0.70 30.13
CA ASN A 61 2.30 2.13 30.17
C ASN A 61 2.99 2.94 29.06
N ILE A 62 2.67 2.59 27.81
CA ILE A 62 3.23 3.19 26.59
C ILE A 62 2.09 3.87 25.81
N SER A 63 2.43 4.88 24.99
CA SER A 63 1.46 5.66 24.21
C SER A 63 0.77 4.89 23.07
N ILE A 64 1.29 3.71 22.73
CA ILE A 64 0.69 2.83 21.70
C ILE A 64 -0.50 2.11 22.34
N PRO A 65 -1.65 1.95 21.64
CA PRO A 65 -2.78 1.19 22.18
C PRO A 65 -2.44 -0.27 22.51
N TYR A 66 -2.79 -0.73 23.70
CA TYR A 66 -2.74 -2.15 24.07
C TYR A 66 -4.01 -2.87 23.61
N ILE A 67 -3.84 -4.05 23.02
CA ILE A 67 -4.91 -4.96 22.60
C ILE A 67 -4.83 -6.20 23.47
N HIS A 68 -5.81 -6.40 24.34
CA HIS A 68 -5.86 -7.56 25.20
C HIS A 68 -5.99 -8.85 24.37
N PHE A 69 -5.26 -9.91 24.73
CA PHE A 69 -5.21 -11.15 23.94
C PHE A 69 -6.56 -11.91 23.93
N ASN A 70 -7.42 -11.68 24.91
CA ASN A 70 -8.80 -12.17 24.97
C ASN A 70 -9.84 -11.14 24.46
N ALA A 71 -9.44 -10.14 23.67
CA ALA A 71 -10.41 -9.24 23.04
C ALA A 71 -11.39 -10.04 22.17
N ASP A 72 -12.67 -9.69 22.22
CA ASP A 72 -13.68 -10.29 21.35
C ASP A 72 -13.51 -9.84 19.90
N ASP A 73 -14.13 -10.60 18.98
CA ASP A 73 -14.03 -10.39 17.54
C ASP A 73 -14.51 -8.99 17.11
N GLU A 74 -15.56 -8.44 17.75
CA GLU A 74 -16.11 -7.13 17.39
C GLU A 74 -15.14 -6.02 17.79
N THR A 75 -14.58 -6.09 19.00
CA THR A 75 -13.58 -5.15 19.50
C THR A 75 -12.34 -5.16 18.61
N LEU A 76 -11.82 -6.35 18.28
CA LEU A 76 -10.65 -6.50 17.41
C LEU A 76 -10.94 -5.99 15.99
N TYR A 77 -12.10 -6.34 15.43
CA TYR A 77 -12.51 -5.86 14.11
C TYR A 77 -12.59 -4.33 14.06
N ARG A 78 -13.28 -3.69 15.02
CA ARG A 78 -13.40 -2.22 15.07
C ARG A 78 -12.03 -1.55 15.19
N PHE A 79 -11.12 -2.17 15.95
CA PHE A 79 -9.75 -1.68 16.06
C PHE A 79 -9.00 -1.77 14.73
N ILE A 80 -9.06 -2.92 14.05
CA ILE A 80 -8.39 -3.13 12.77
C ILE A 80 -8.98 -2.21 11.70
N ASP A 81 -10.30 -2.16 11.57
CA ASP A 81 -11.00 -1.34 10.58
C ASP A 81 -10.61 0.14 10.71
N LYS A 82 -10.66 0.69 11.92
CA LYS A 82 -10.32 2.08 12.21
C LYS A 82 -8.87 2.45 11.90
N ASN A 83 -7.94 1.52 12.08
CA ASN A 83 -6.49 1.79 12.02
C ASN A 83 -5.81 1.23 10.77
N SER A 84 -6.54 0.47 9.95
CA SER A 84 -6.07 0.01 8.64
C SER A 84 -6.05 1.14 7.62
N ILE A 85 -5.22 0.99 6.60
CA ILE A 85 -5.19 1.89 5.44
C ILE A 85 -5.21 1.06 4.15
N PRO A 86 -5.72 1.61 3.03
CA PRO A 86 -5.56 0.99 1.73
C PRO A 86 -4.08 0.85 1.36
N PHE A 87 -3.73 -0.18 0.59
CA PHE A 87 -2.37 -0.32 0.07
C PHE A 87 -2.01 0.85 -0.85
N VAL A 88 -0.91 1.52 -0.54
CA VAL A 88 -0.29 2.55 -1.38
C VAL A 88 0.54 1.90 -2.49
N ALA A 89 0.85 2.61 -3.57
CA ALA A 89 1.58 2.07 -4.73
C ALA A 89 2.98 1.45 -4.44
N ASP A 90 3.57 1.74 -3.28
CA ASP A 90 4.86 1.22 -2.80
C ASP A 90 6.04 1.42 -3.80
N LEU A 91 6.09 2.60 -4.43
CA LEU A 91 7.13 2.95 -5.42
C LEU A 91 8.22 3.89 -4.88
N ASP A 92 7.98 4.58 -3.77
CA ASP A 92 8.80 5.70 -3.28
C ASP A 92 9.15 6.69 -4.41
N CYS A 93 8.12 7.22 -5.08
CA CYS A 93 8.31 8.11 -6.22
C CYS A 93 8.51 9.58 -5.84
N GLY A 94 8.09 10.00 -4.65
CA GLY A 94 8.17 11.41 -4.23
C GLY A 94 7.10 12.34 -4.82
N GLU A 95 6.34 11.91 -5.83
CA GLU A 95 5.41 12.79 -6.59
C GLU A 95 4.24 13.32 -5.76
N CYS A 96 3.89 12.66 -4.66
CA CYS A 96 2.85 13.12 -3.73
C CYS A 96 3.38 14.05 -2.62
N GLY A 97 4.64 14.46 -2.67
CA GLY A 97 5.29 15.30 -1.67
C GLY A 97 5.90 14.55 -0.48
N TYR A 98 5.73 13.23 -0.40
CA TYR A 98 6.33 12.37 0.62
C TYR A 98 7.53 11.60 0.05
N PRO A 99 8.69 11.59 0.73
CA PRO A 99 9.92 11.00 0.19
C PRO A 99 9.81 9.47 0.04
N THR A 100 9.02 8.82 0.88
CA THR A 100 8.72 7.39 0.78
C THR A 100 7.22 7.13 0.85
N CYS A 101 6.77 6.03 0.26
CA CYS A 101 5.41 5.52 0.43
C CYS A 101 5.11 5.15 1.88
N ARG A 102 6.14 4.85 2.68
CA ARG A 102 6.01 4.64 4.12
C ARG A 102 5.64 5.93 4.84
N ASP A 103 6.24 7.06 4.48
CA ASP A 103 5.87 8.36 5.05
C ASP A 103 4.47 8.79 4.60
N PHE A 104 4.10 8.52 3.34
CA PHE A 104 2.73 8.72 2.87
C PHE A 104 1.72 7.85 3.64
N ALA A 105 2.05 6.60 3.96
CA ALA A 105 1.22 5.72 4.78
C ALA A 105 1.02 6.27 6.20
N LYS A 106 2.05 6.86 6.82
CA LYS A 106 1.90 7.54 8.12
C LYS A 106 0.92 8.70 8.04
N ALA A 107 0.98 9.50 6.97
CA ALA A 107 0.04 10.60 6.77
C ALA A 107 -1.40 10.12 6.52
N LEU A 108 -1.59 8.99 5.82
CA LEU A 108 -2.89 8.32 5.69
C LEU A 108 -3.45 7.90 7.05
N MET A 109 -2.63 7.28 7.91
CA MET A 109 -3.03 6.89 9.26
C MET A 109 -3.44 8.09 10.12
N ARG A 110 -2.73 9.21 9.99
CA ARG A 110 -3.05 10.48 10.64
C ARG A 110 -4.26 11.20 10.02
N LYS A 111 -4.82 10.66 8.93
CA LYS A 111 -5.94 11.22 8.15
C LYS A 111 -5.66 12.61 7.59
N GLU A 112 -4.38 12.93 7.36
CA GLU A 112 -3.94 14.20 6.77
C GLU A 112 -4.12 14.21 5.24
N VAL A 113 -4.13 13.02 4.63
CA VAL A 113 -4.28 12.80 3.19
C VAL A 113 -5.21 11.62 2.93
N THR A 114 -5.59 11.44 1.65
CA THR A 114 -6.35 10.28 1.18
C THR A 114 -5.57 9.53 0.11
N LEU A 115 -5.98 8.30 -0.23
CA LEU A 115 -5.32 7.52 -1.27
C LEU A 115 -5.28 8.22 -2.64
N LYS A 116 -6.25 9.11 -2.90
CA LYS A 116 -6.30 9.94 -4.12
C LYS A 116 -5.10 10.88 -4.26
N ASN A 117 -4.42 11.21 -3.17
CA ASN A 117 -3.19 12.00 -3.20
C ASN A 117 -1.98 11.20 -3.72
N CYS A 118 -2.09 9.88 -3.86
CA CYS A 118 -1.04 9.05 -4.48
C CYS A 118 -1.10 9.20 -6.01
N ILE A 119 -0.17 9.96 -6.58
CA ILE A 119 -0.12 10.25 -8.03
C ILE A 119 -0.06 8.98 -8.89
N PRO A 120 0.79 7.96 -8.59
CA PRO A 120 0.81 6.71 -9.37
C PRO A 120 -0.51 5.93 -9.39
N MET A 121 -1.41 6.15 -8.42
CA MET A 121 -2.70 5.47 -8.33
C MET A 121 -3.85 6.25 -8.98
N SER A 122 -3.67 7.57 -9.17
CA SER A 122 -4.70 8.50 -9.64
C SER A 122 -4.37 9.13 -11.00
N GLY A 123 -3.28 8.72 -11.63
CA GLY A 123 -2.78 9.27 -12.89
C GLY A 123 -3.63 8.96 -14.13
N ASP A 124 -3.22 9.58 -15.23
CA ASP A 124 -3.79 9.51 -16.58
C ASP A 124 -3.47 8.20 -17.32
N VAL A 125 -2.40 7.51 -16.94
CA VAL A 125 -2.01 6.21 -17.52
C VAL A 125 -2.39 5.07 -16.59
N LYS A 126 -3.22 4.15 -17.09
CA LYS A 126 -3.60 2.92 -16.39
C LYS A 126 -3.03 1.71 -17.12
N LEU A 127 -2.03 1.05 -16.53
CA LEU A 127 -1.47 -0.20 -17.03
C LEU A 127 -1.99 -1.38 -16.21
N THR A 128 -2.48 -2.40 -16.88
CA THR A 128 -2.87 -3.67 -16.25
C THR A 128 -2.20 -4.85 -16.93
N VAL A 129 -1.75 -5.82 -16.13
CA VAL A 129 -1.24 -7.12 -16.60
C VAL A 129 -2.05 -8.21 -15.92
N ASN A 130 -2.72 -9.07 -16.69
CA ASN A 130 -3.65 -10.09 -16.17
C ASN A 130 -4.71 -9.49 -15.23
N ASN A 131 -5.32 -8.36 -15.65
CA ASN A 131 -6.27 -7.57 -14.86
C ASN A 131 -5.73 -7.01 -13.52
N LYS A 132 -4.43 -7.14 -13.25
CA LYS A 132 -3.79 -6.55 -12.06
C LYS A 132 -3.18 -5.19 -12.42
N PRO A 133 -3.45 -4.14 -11.63
CA PRO A 133 -2.85 -2.83 -11.89
C PRO A 133 -1.33 -2.88 -11.70
N VAL A 134 -0.61 -2.17 -12.56
CA VAL A 134 0.83 -1.96 -12.45
C VAL A 134 1.06 -0.46 -12.32
N PHE A 135 1.41 -0.03 -11.11
CA PHE A 135 1.69 1.38 -10.85
C PHE A 135 3.06 1.77 -11.42
N LEU A 136 3.12 2.96 -12.01
CA LEU A 136 4.31 3.47 -12.69
C LEU A 136 4.84 4.70 -11.94
N LYS A 137 6.17 4.80 -11.85
CA LYS A 137 6.82 6.08 -11.49
C LYS A 137 6.62 7.09 -12.62
N GLY A 138 6.64 8.38 -12.30
CA GLY A 138 6.32 9.47 -13.20
C GLY A 138 7.09 9.43 -14.50
N PHE A 139 8.41 9.28 -14.45
CA PHE A 139 9.23 9.16 -15.66
C PHE A 139 8.78 8.02 -16.60
N VAL A 140 8.48 6.83 -16.05
CA VAL A 140 8.03 5.68 -16.86
C VAL A 140 6.61 5.89 -17.37
N ARG A 141 5.75 6.48 -16.55
CA ARG A 141 4.39 6.86 -16.92
C ARG A 141 4.39 7.84 -18.09
N ASP A 142 5.19 8.90 -18.00
CA ASP A 142 5.27 9.96 -19.00
C ASP A 142 5.82 9.42 -20.33
N ILE A 143 6.88 8.60 -20.29
CA ILE A 143 7.38 7.91 -21.49
C ILE A 143 6.30 7.06 -22.15
N LEU A 144 5.60 6.23 -21.38
CA LEU A 144 4.58 5.35 -21.93
C LEU A 144 3.44 6.15 -22.58
N ARG A 145 2.98 7.21 -21.91
CA ARG A 145 1.98 8.14 -22.45
C ARG A 145 2.43 8.73 -23.78
N ASP A 146 3.63 9.29 -23.81
CA ASP A 146 4.12 10.05 -24.96
C ASP A 146 4.36 9.13 -26.16
N ILE A 147 4.83 7.90 -25.94
CA ILE A 147 4.93 6.87 -27.00
C ILE A 147 3.55 6.51 -27.54
N VAL A 148 2.58 6.25 -26.68
CA VAL A 148 1.23 5.83 -27.09
C VAL A 148 0.50 6.94 -27.85
N ILE A 149 0.57 8.18 -27.35
CA ILE A 149 0.00 9.35 -28.03
C ILE A 149 0.72 9.59 -29.36
N GLY A 150 2.05 9.55 -29.38
CA GLY A 150 2.84 9.74 -30.59
C GLY A 150 2.52 8.69 -31.66
N PHE A 151 2.35 7.44 -31.26
CA PHE A 151 1.92 6.37 -32.17
C PHE A 151 0.51 6.63 -32.72
N ALA A 152 -0.46 6.92 -31.85
CA ALA A 152 -1.86 7.11 -32.25
C ALA A 152 -2.06 8.29 -33.20
N LYS A 153 -1.36 9.41 -32.97
CA LYS A 153 -1.43 10.63 -33.80
C LYS A 153 -1.00 10.43 -35.25
N ASN A 154 -0.28 9.35 -35.56
CA ASN A 154 0.17 9.03 -36.92
C ASN A 154 -0.76 8.04 -37.65
N LEU A 155 -1.89 7.65 -37.05
CA LEU A 155 -2.86 6.75 -37.67
C LEU A 155 -3.84 7.51 -38.57
N HIS A 156 -4.34 6.84 -39.61
CA HIS A 156 -5.42 7.35 -40.44
C HIS A 156 -6.70 7.52 -39.61
N ASP A 157 -7.44 8.60 -39.84
CA ASP A 157 -8.67 8.97 -39.10
C ASP A 157 -8.50 9.08 -37.57
N TYR A 158 -7.32 9.51 -37.09
CA TYR A 158 -7.14 9.80 -35.67
C TYR A 158 -7.99 10.99 -35.21
N GLU A 159 -8.68 10.82 -34.08
CA GLU A 159 -9.39 11.87 -33.34
C GLU A 159 -8.84 11.99 -31.92
N GLU A 160 -8.85 13.20 -31.36
CA GLU A 160 -8.42 13.41 -29.98
C GLU A 160 -9.40 12.77 -28.97
N GLY A 161 -8.86 12.10 -27.95
CA GLY A 161 -9.65 11.43 -26.93
C GLY A 161 -8.86 10.40 -26.12
N ASP A 162 -9.58 9.61 -25.32
CA ASP A 162 -9.00 8.53 -24.51
C ASP A 162 -8.46 7.40 -25.40
N ILE A 163 -7.18 7.03 -25.20
CA ILE A 163 -6.54 5.95 -25.97
C ILE A 163 -6.56 4.66 -25.15
N LYS A 164 -7.15 3.60 -25.73
CA LYS A 164 -7.12 2.24 -25.16
C LYS A 164 -6.32 1.29 -26.05
N ILE A 165 -5.24 0.74 -25.51
CA ILE A 165 -4.45 -0.33 -26.15
C ILE A 165 -4.72 -1.65 -25.43
N SER A 166 -4.90 -2.73 -26.20
CA SER A 166 -5.05 -4.09 -25.67
C SER A 166 -4.18 -5.06 -26.45
N ILE A 167 -3.23 -5.68 -25.76
CA ILE A 167 -2.27 -6.62 -26.35
C ILE A 167 -2.56 -8.02 -25.78
N ARG A 168 -2.89 -8.98 -26.65
CA ARG A 168 -2.98 -10.40 -26.30
C ARG A 168 -1.63 -11.05 -26.57
N ARG A 169 -1.04 -11.70 -25.57
CA ARG A 169 0.18 -12.50 -25.75
C ARG A 169 -0.20 -13.90 -26.25
N PRO A 170 0.23 -14.33 -27.44
CA PRO A 170 0.00 -15.69 -27.91
C PRO A 170 0.70 -16.71 -27.00
N GLY A 171 0.05 -17.86 -26.75
CA GLY A 171 0.65 -19.00 -26.02
C GLY A 171 0.62 -18.92 -24.49
N LEU A 172 -0.25 -18.09 -23.91
CA LEU A 172 -0.60 -18.12 -22.49
C LEU A 172 -2.04 -18.63 -22.37
N ASP A 173 -2.20 -19.95 -22.51
CA ASP A 173 -3.43 -20.68 -22.19
C ASP A 173 -3.32 -21.27 -20.77
#